data_AF-A0A835XT68-F1
#
_entry.id   AF-A0A835XT68-F1
#
_cell.length_a   1.000
_cell.length_b   1.000
_cell.length_c   1.000
_cell.angle_alpha   90.00
_cell.angle_beta   90.00
_cell.angle_gamma   90.00
#
_symmetry.space_group_name_H-M   'P 1'
#
loop_
_entity.id
_entity.type
_entity.pdbx_description
1 polymer ?
#
loop_
_entity_poly.entity_id
_entity_poly.type
_entity_poly.pdbx_seq_one_letter_code
_entity_poly.pdbx_strand_id
1 'polypeptide(L)'
;MGGFTRVLHSGKADDLMDEIPTVVVDPLPESISKGTSYIVLNRPYAFMEWLNRVSIPEKYFVMGEADHLFLRPMPNFMNGESQGAALFTYIVPWDFPNIVRKFIGNVSDEEIHKVPQIGNSPTFVSREEFKTLVPVWYNTTLEIFEDDEAHKAWNWVLEMYAYTLATYRTGQHKNMVVVPNMLAHPPFDKEEVDYQGRPLYLLHLTYPCRYDKDGNMTEKEDQVVWEFDKRKYSQKPPPRNLPMPPPIVKNNLVRLIVSMINEATENIPCWDDYHATSKVTKCNAHSDGLATATAGAATGAKAT
;
A
#
# COMPACT_ATOMS: atom_id res chain seq x y z
N MET A 1 0.06 3.73 16.75
CA MET A 1 0.53 4.55 15.60
C MET A 1 0.42 6.00 16.02
N GLY A 2 1.47 6.80 15.80
CA GLY A 2 1.51 8.22 16.24
C GLY A 2 0.85 9.20 15.27
N GLY A 3 0.75 8.83 13.98
CA GLY A 3 0.11 9.61 12.94
C GLY A 3 -0.11 8.80 11.66
N PHE A 4 -0.76 9.41 10.68
CA PHE A 4 -1.00 8.87 9.35
C PHE A 4 -0.82 9.99 8.34
N THR A 5 -0.09 9.71 7.25
CA THR A 5 0.10 10.67 6.16
C THR A 5 0.03 9.94 4.83
N ARG A 6 -0.84 10.41 3.94
CA ARG A 6 -0.88 10.01 2.54
C ARG A 6 0.16 10.82 1.75
N VAL A 7 1.02 10.14 0.99
CA VAL A 7 1.94 10.79 0.05
C VAL A 7 1.30 10.80 -1.34
N LEU A 8 0.81 11.96 -1.77
CA LEU A 8 0.12 12.13 -3.05
C LEU A 8 1.11 12.66 -4.10
N HIS A 9 1.55 11.78 -4.99
CA HIS A 9 2.61 12.06 -5.97
C HIS A 9 2.09 12.52 -7.34
N SER A 10 0.89 13.08 -7.39
CA SER A 10 0.31 13.68 -8.61
C SER A 10 0.84 15.09 -8.89
N GLY A 11 1.54 15.70 -7.93
CA GLY A 11 1.92 17.12 -7.95
C GLY A 11 0.74 18.08 -7.75
N LYS A 12 -0.47 17.58 -7.49
CA LYS A 12 -1.69 18.38 -7.35
C LYS A 12 -2.54 17.88 -6.21
N ALA A 13 -3.18 18.81 -5.49
CA ALA A 13 -4.17 18.47 -4.50
C ALA A 13 -5.36 17.72 -5.12
N ASP A 14 -5.95 16.81 -4.35
CA ASP A 14 -7.21 16.15 -4.68
C ASP A 14 -8.27 16.46 -3.62
N ASP A 15 -9.49 16.00 -3.86
CA ASP A 15 -10.68 16.18 -3.04
C ASP A 15 -10.67 15.37 -1.74
N LEU A 16 -9.73 14.44 -1.56
CA LEU A 16 -9.58 13.66 -0.33
C LEU A 16 -8.65 14.32 0.69
N MET A 17 -7.97 15.41 0.32
CA MET A 17 -7.03 16.09 1.22
C MET A 17 -7.70 16.74 2.43
N ASP A 18 -8.98 17.04 2.34
CA ASP A 18 -9.75 17.61 3.47
C ASP A 18 -10.03 16.56 4.56
N GLU A 19 -10.04 15.27 4.18
CA GLU A 19 -10.35 14.14 5.08
C GLU A 19 -9.12 13.34 5.49
N ILE A 20 -8.14 13.22 4.58
CA ILE A 20 -6.95 12.39 4.77
C ILE A 20 -5.73 13.30 4.88
N PRO A 21 -5.00 13.32 6.01
CA PRO A 21 -3.76 14.08 6.12
C PRO A 21 -2.82 13.72 4.97
N THR A 22 -2.50 14.69 4.13
CA THR A 22 -1.84 14.45 2.85
C THR A 22 -0.68 15.41 2.66
N VAL A 23 0.42 14.90 2.10
CA VAL A 23 1.52 15.70 1.56
C VAL A 23 1.53 15.52 0.04
N VAL A 24 1.41 16.63 -0.68
CA VAL A 24 1.54 16.63 -2.14
C VAL A 24 3.01 16.74 -2.49
N VAL A 25 3.48 15.78 -3.27
CA VAL A 25 4.85 15.72 -3.79
C VAL A 25 4.83 15.75 -5.31
N ASP A 26 5.91 16.22 -5.90
CA ASP A 26 5.99 16.32 -7.35
C ASP A 26 6.15 14.93 -7.97
N PRO A 27 5.52 14.67 -9.12
CA PRO A 27 5.76 13.46 -9.87
C PRO A 27 7.17 13.47 -10.46
N LEU A 28 7.62 12.30 -10.90
CA LEU A 28 8.87 12.14 -11.62
C LEU A 28 8.90 13.10 -12.83
N PRO A 29 9.99 13.86 -13.04
CA PRO A 29 10.09 14.79 -14.16
C PRO A 29 9.82 14.09 -15.50
N GLU A 30 9.13 14.78 -16.41
CA GLU A 30 8.73 14.24 -17.71
C GLU A 30 9.93 13.75 -18.54
N SER A 31 11.08 14.43 -18.40
CA SER A 31 12.34 14.05 -19.03
C SER A 31 12.86 12.67 -18.58
N ILE A 32 12.48 12.20 -17.39
CA ILE A 32 12.88 10.91 -16.84
C ILE A 32 11.78 9.87 -17.05
N SER A 33 10.52 10.22 -16.80
CA SER A 33 9.39 9.30 -16.99
C SER A 33 9.16 8.94 -18.45
N LYS A 34 9.61 9.78 -19.40
CA LYS A 34 9.54 9.53 -20.85
C LYS A 34 8.11 9.17 -21.33
N GLY A 35 7.09 9.71 -20.65
CA GLY A 35 5.68 9.44 -20.95
C GLY A 35 5.20 8.01 -20.65
N THR A 36 5.93 7.24 -19.83
CA THR A 36 5.52 5.88 -19.45
C THR A 36 4.18 5.85 -18.73
N SER A 37 3.39 4.81 -19.00
CA SER A 37 2.17 4.49 -18.23
C SER A 37 2.46 3.71 -16.94
N TYR A 38 3.73 3.34 -16.69
CA TYR A 38 4.15 2.64 -15.49
C TYR A 38 4.19 3.60 -14.28
N ILE A 39 3.01 3.85 -13.71
CA ILE A 39 2.81 4.86 -12.64
C ILE A 39 3.72 4.65 -11.42
N VAL A 40 4.04 3.40 -11.08
CA VAL A 40 4.81 3.08 -9.86
C VAL A 40 6.29 3.45 -10.00
N LEU A 41 6.78 3.79 -11.20
CA LEU A 41 8.10 4.41 -11.39
C LEU A 41 8.27 5.69 -10.54
N ASN A 42 7.17 6.39 -10.27
CA ASN A 42 7.16 7.60 -9.46
C ASN A 42 7.42 7.34 -7.98
N ARG A 43 7.17 6.13 -7.47
CA ARG A 43 7.09 5.84 -6.05
C ARG A 43 8.39 6.14 -5.28
N PRO A 44 9.57 5.64 -5.68
CA PRO A 44 10.81 5.98 -4.98
C PRO A 44 11.09 7.49 -5.01
N TYR A 45 10.78 8.16 -6.13
CA TYR A 45 10.95 9.61 -6.26
C TYR A 45 10.00 10.39 -5.33
N ALA A 46 8.75 9.95 -5.21
CA ALA A 46 7.77 10.52 -4.29
C ALA A 46 8.26 10.47 -2.83
N PHE A 47 8.94 9.38 -2.44
CA PHE A 47 9.54 9.28 -1.12
C PHE A 47 10.78 10.18 -0.94
N MET A 48 11.57 10.41 -2.00
CA MET A 48 12.65 11.41 -1.95
C MET A 48 12.08 12.80 -1.71
N GLU A 49 11.06 13.19 -2.47
CA GLU A 49 10.38 14.48 -2.32
C GLU A 49 9.74 14.62 -0.93
N TRP A 50 9.06 13.57 -0.46
CA TRP A 50 8.45 13.57 0.87
C TRP A 50 9.52 13.80 1.96
N LEU A 51 10.62 13.04 1.95
CA LEU A 51 11.72 13.20 2.90
C LEU A 51 12.35 14.60 2.88
N ASN A 52 12.33 15.28 1.74
CA ASN A 52 12.85 16.64 1.60
C ASN A 52 11.88 17.73 2.07
N ARG A 53 10.56 17.44 2.09
CA ARG A 53 9.51 18.43 2.39
C ARG A 53 9.01 18.38 3.84
N VAL A 54 9.14 17.23 4.52
CA VAL A 54 8.56 17.05 5.85
C VAL A 54 9.60 16.79 6.94
N SER A 55 9.24 17.14 8.18
CA SER A 55 9.92 16.63 9.36
C SER A 55 9.11 15.49 9.94
N ILE A 56 9.73 14.32 10.08
CA ILE A 56 9.10 13.12 10.63
C ILE A 56 9.59 12.98 12.07
N PRO A 57 8.74 13.28 13.09
CA PRO A 57 9.16 13.23 14.48
C PRO A 57 9.36 11.78 14.97
N GLU A 58 8.63 10.82 14.40
CA GLU A 58 8.76 9.41 14.72
C GLU A 58 10.09 8.82 14.23
N LYS A 59 10.63 7.89 15.02
CA LYS A 59 11.85 7.16 14.70
C LYS A 59 11.63 6.15 13.57
N TYR A 60 10.43 5.58 13.50
CA TYR A 60 10.02 4.55 12.55
C TYR A 60 8.63 4.85 12.01
N PHE A 61 8.35 4.41 10.80
CA PHE A 61 7.01 4.43 10.23
C PHE A 61 6.74 3.11 9.49
N VAL A 62 5.47 2.86 9.21
CA VAL A 62 5.05 1.75 8.35
C VAL A 62 4.70 2.35 7.01
N MET A 63 5.45 1.96 5.98
CA MET A 63 5.07 2.23 4.60
C MET A 63 3.93 1.30 4.21
N GLY A 64 2.84 1.84 3.65
CA GLY A 64 1.64 1.11 3.24
C GLY A 64 1.18 1.53 1.84
N GLU A 65 0.41 0.66 1.16
CA GLU A 65 -0.28 0.99 -0.09
C GLU A 65 -1.77 1.26 0.18
N ALA A 66 -2.41 1.98 -0.74
CA ALA A 66 -3.83 2.38 -0.61
C ALA A 66 -4.81 1.19 -0.70
N ASP A 67 -4.31 0.01 -1.05
CA ASP A 67 -5.07 -1.24 -1.12
C ASP A 67 -4.80 -2.19 0.05
N HIS A 68 -4.19 -1.68 1.13
CA HIS A 68 -4.10 -2.37 2.41
C HIS A 68 -5.26 -2.02 3.34
N LEU A 69 -5.91 -3.04 3.90
CA LEU A 69 -6.89 -2.89 4.98
C LEU A 69 -6.30 -3.40 6.30
N PHE A 70 -6.44 -2.63 7.38
CA PHE A 70 -6.03 -3.06 8.72
C PHE A 70 -7.09 -3.98 9.34
N LEU A 71 -6.68 -5.20 9.69
CA LEU A 71 -7.54 -6.15 10.40
C LEU A 71 -7.62 -5.85 11.89
N ARG A 72 -6.53 -5.35 12.45
CA ARG A 72 -6.32 -5.19 13.89
C ARG A 72 -5.13 -4.26 14.15
N PRO A 73 -4.93 -3.80 15.40
CA PRO A 73 -3.73 -3.06 15.76
C PRO A 73 -2.46 -3.82 15.39
N MET A 74 -1.58 -3.16 14.64
CA MET A 74 -0.33 -3.75 14.16
C MET A 74 0.75 -3.64 15.24
N PRO A 75 1.41 -4.75 15.65
CA PRO A 75 2.55 -4.70 16.55
C PRO A 75 3.75 -4.09 15.83
N ASN A 76 4.73 -3.64 16.61
CA ASN A 76 5.99 -3.16 16.04
C ASN A 76 6.84 -4.35 15.57
N PHE A 77 7.08 -4.45 14.25
CA PHE A 77 7.92 -5.50 13.66
C PHE A 77 9.37 -5.07 13.39
N MET A 78 9.79 -3.88 13.84
CA MET A 78 11.19 -3.47 13.77
C MET A 78 12.09 -4.43 14.55
N ASN A 79 13.27 -4.72 14.01
CA ASN A 79 14.35 -5.38 14.72
C ASN A 79 15.43 -4.35 15.09
N GLY A 80 15.27 -3.70 16.25
CA GLY A 80 16.07 -2.54 16.61
C GLY A 80 15.83 -1.39 15.63
N GLU A 81 16.86 -0.96 14.89
CA GLU A 81 16.74 0.03 13.82
C GLU A 81 16.36 -0.58 12.47
N SER A 82 16.41 -1.91 12.33
CA SER A 82 16.30 -2.60 11.06
C SER A 82 14.88 -3.04 10.72
N GLN A 83 14.60 -3.04 9.42
CA GLN A 83 13.26 -3.19 8.87
C GLN A 83 12.53 -4.46 9.28
N GLY A 84 11.21 -4.35 9.38
CA GLY A 84 10.27 -5.48 9.44
C GLY A 84 9.36 -5.44 8.21
N ALA A 85 9.56 -6.35 7.26
CA ALA A 85 8.90 -6.29 5.95
C ALA A 85 7.97 -7.50 5.73
N ALA A 86 6.84 -7.30 5.06
CA ALA A 86 5.99 -8.41 4.66
C ALA A 86 6.69 -9.32 3.64
N LEU A 87 6.39 -10.62 3.73
CA LEU A 87 6.78 -11.60 2.72
C LEU A 87 5.94 -11.41 1.46
N PHE A 88 6.60 -11.37 0.30
CA PHE A 88 5.96 -11.47 -1.01
C PHE A 88 6.44 -12.72 -1.72
N THR A 89 5.64 -13.78 -1.69
CA THR A 89 6.01 -15.12 -2.19
C THR A 89 6.30 -15.16 -3.69
N TYR A 90 5.85 -14.16 -4.45
CA TYR A 90 6.11 -14.01 -5.88
C TYR A 90 7.33 -13.13 -6.21
N ILE A 91 7.96 -12.50 -5.22
CA ILE A 91 9.23 -11.79 -5.40
C ILE A 91 10.35 -12.74 -4.99
N VAL A 92 10.85 -13.51 -5.96
CA VAL A 92 11.84 -14.56 -5.74
C VAL A 92 13.14 -14.21 -6.49
N PRO A 93 14.10 -13.50 -5.86
CA PRO A 93 15.31 -13.06 -6.55
C PRO A 93 16.15 -14.20 -7.15
N TRP A 94 16.26 -15.33 -6.44
CA TRP A 94 17.08 -16.47 -6.88
C TRP A 94 16.50 -17.27 -8.05
N ASP A 95 15.26 -17.02 -8.45
CA ASP A 95 14.71 -17.55 -9.71
C ASP A 95 15.24 -16.80 -10.94
N PHE A 96 15.86 -15.62 -10.73
CA PHE A 96 16.41 -14.76 -11.78
C PHE A 96 17.88 -14.40 -11.55
N PRO A 97 18.78 -15.38 -11.31
CA PRO A 97 20.12 -15.10 -10.78
C PRO A 97 20.98 -14.28 -11.75
N ASN A 98 20.84 -14.48 -13.06
CA ASN A 98 21.56 -13.71 -14.08
C ASN A 98 21.12 -12.24 -14.12
N ILE A 99 19.81 -11.99 -14.01
CA ILE A 99 19.25 -10.64 -14.00
C ILE A 99 19.68 -9.93 -12.71
N VAL A 100 19.56 -10.59 -11.56
CA VAL A 100 19.96 -10.02 -10.25
C VAL A 100 21.42 -9.58 -10.25
N ARG A 101 22.33 -10.39 -10.79
CA ARG A 101 23.78 -10.04 -10.87
C ARG A 101 24.07 -8.76 -11.64
N LYS A 102 23.22 -8.35 -12.59
CA LYS A 102 23.39 -7.07 -13.29
C LYS A 102 23.32 -5.88 -12.33
N PHE A 103 22.53 -5.99 -11.26
CA PHE A 103 22.21 -4.88 -10.36
C PHE A 103 22.91 -4.95 -9.00
N ILE A 104 23.33 -6.15 -8.56
CA ILE A 104 24.05 -6.34 -7.28
C ILE A 104 25.50 -6.81 -7.45
N GLY A 105 25.96 -6.94 -8.70
CA GLY A 105 27.30 -7.40 -9.03
C GLY A 105 27.42 -8.92 -9.22
N ASN A 106 28.57 -9.35 -9.73
CA ASN A 106 28.86 -10.76 -10.00
C ASN A 106 29.15 -11.54 -8.70
N VAL A 107 28.09 -11.84 -7.95
CA VAL A 107 28.14 -12.58 -6.68
C VAL A 107 27.77 -14.06 -6.87
N SER A 108 28.12 -14.91 -5.88
CA SER A 108 27.77 -16.33 -5.90
C SER A 108 26.25 -16.54 -5.79
N ASP A 109 25.75 -17.73 -6.16
CA ASP A 109 24.35 -18.07 -5.95
C ASP A 109 23.97 -18.01 -4.46
N GLU A 110 24.89 -18.35 -3.56
CA GLU A 110 24.68 -18.24 -2.12
C GLU A 110 24.40 -16.80 -1.68
N GLU A 111 25.11 -15.81 -2.22
CA GLU A 111 24.84 -14.40 -1.95
C GLU A 111 23.49 -13.95 -2.52
N ILE A 112 23.07 -14.46 -3.68
CA ILE A 112 21.74 -14.16 -4.25
C ILE A 112 20.62 -14.64 -3.31
N HIS A 113 20.79 -15.77 -2.65
CA HIS A 113 19.81 -16.29 -1.68
C HIS A 113 19.71 -15.43 -0.40
N LYS A 114 20.64 -14.49 -0.18
CA LYS A 114 20.55 -13.50 0.92
C LYS A 114 19.71 -12.29 0.55
N VAL A 115 19.33 -12.14 -0.72
CA VAL A 115 18.39 -11.11 -1.16
C VAL A 115 16.99 -11.51 -0.67
N PRO A 116 16.31 -10.66 0.12
CA PRO A 116 15.05 -11.02 0.79
C PRO A 116 13.86 -11.11 -0.18
N GLN A 117 12.89 -12.00 0.10
CA GLN A 117 11.62 -12.08 -0.64
C GLN A 117 10.61 -11.04 -0.15
N ILE A 118 10.86 -9.78 -0.44
CA ILE A 118 10.03 -8.67 0.01
C ILE A 118 9.67 -7.75 -1.15
N GLY A 119 8.82 -6.77 -0.87
CA GLY A 119 8.66 -5.57 -1.67
C GLY A 119 8.89 -4.35 -0.80
N ASN A 120 8.56 -3.18 -1.34
CA ASN A 120 8.63 -1.95 -0.58
C ASN A 120 7.56 -1.89 0.53
N SER A 121 6.34 -2.38 0.28
CA SER A 121 5.19 -2.17 1.17
C SER A 121 4.37 -3.44 1.35
N PRO A 122 3.88 -3.78 2.55
CA PRO A 122 4.01 -3.01 3.77
C PRO A 122 5.32 -3.31 4.52
N THR A 123 6.00 -2.26 4.97
CA THR A 123 7.32 -2.38 5.61
C THR A 123 7.47 -1.37 6.73
N PHE A 124 7.87 -1.85 7.90
CA PHE A 124 8.40 -1.03 8.98
C PHE A 124 9.82 -0.60 8.62
N VAL A 125 10.11 0.70 8.68
CA VAL A 125 11.43 1.24 8.38
C VAL A 125 11.77 2.41 9.31
N SER A 126 13.04 2.51 9.68
CA SER A 126 13.54 3.67 10.41
C SER A 126 13.75 4.86 9.49
N ARG A 127 13.50 6.06 10.01
CA ARG A 127 13.70 7.29 9.25
C ARG A 127 15.13 7.41 8.71
N GLU A 128 16.12 6.99 9.50
CA GLU A 128 17.53 7.09 9.13
C GLU A 128 17.94 6.03 8.10
N GLU A 129 17.51 4.77 8.24
CA GLU A 129 17.74 3.75 7.19
C GLU A 129 17.05 4.14 5.89
N PHE A 130 15.82 4.67 5.96
CA PHE A 130 15.06 5.05 4.76
C PHE A 130 15.74 6.19 3.97
N LYS A 131 16.28 7.21 4.66
CA LYS A 131 17.05 8.28 4.00
C LYS A 131 18.21 7.75 3.16
N THR A 132 18.86 6.68 3.62
CA THR A 132 19.95 6.04 2.88
C THR A 132 19.46 5.09 1.79
N LEU A 133 18.32 4.44 2.00
CA LEU A 133 17.75 3.46 1.08
C LEU A 133 17.09 4.09 -0.14
N VAL A 134 16.27 5.14 0.06
CA VAL A 134 15.39 5.68 -0.98
C VAL A 134 16.17 6.14 -2.23
N PRO A 135 17.31 6.86 -2.13
CA PRO A 135 18.08 7.22 -3.33
C PRO A 135 18.63 5.99 -4.08
N VAL A 136 19.01 4.93 -3.36
CA VAL A 136 19.49 3.68 -3.97
C VAL A 136 18.33 2.93 -4.62
N TRP A 137 17.17 2.87 -3.97
CA TRP A 137 15.94 2.31 -4.54
C TRP A 137 15.50 3.05 -5.79
N TYR A 138 15.53 4.38 -5.79
CA TYR A 138 15.25 5.20 -6.96
C TYR A 138 16.17 4.86 -8.14
N ASN A 139 17.48 4.91 -7.95
CA ASN A 139 18.45 4.61 -9.01
C ASN A 139 18.32 3.16 -9.50
N THR A 140 18.17 2.20 -8.57
CA THR A 140 17.97 0.78 -8.92
C THR A 140 16.69 0.59 -9.75
N THR A 141 15.62 1.32 -9.43
CA THR A 141 14.36 1.23 -10.19
C THR A 141 14.55 1.74 -11.61
N LEU A 142 15.27 2.84 -11.81
CA LEU A 142 15.57 3.35 -13.16
C LEU A 142 16.48 2.41 -13.94
N GLU A 143 17.54 1.89 -13.31
CA GLU A 143 18.45 0.90 -13.92
C GLU A 143 17.67 -0.34 -14.41
N ILE A 144 16.76 -0.86 -13.61
CA ILE A 144 15.91 -2.01 -13.96
C ILE A 144 14.90 -1.65 -15.04
N PHE A 145 14.27 -0.48 -14.95
CA PHE A 145 13.27 -0.03 -15.90
C PHE A 145 13.84 0.13 -17.31
N GLU A 146 15.11 0.53 -17.42
CA GLU A 146 15.85 0.68 -18.68
C GLU A 146 16.47 -0.63 -19.21
N ASP A 147 16.57 -1.70 -18.40
CA ASP A 147 17.05 -3.02 -18.84
C ASP A 147 15.89 -3.87 -19.38
N ASP A 148 15.87 -4.09 -20.69
CA ASP A 148 14.81 -4.83 -21.38
C ASP A 148 14.55 -6.24 -20.83
N GLU A 149 15.59 -6.95 -20.38
CA GLU A 149 15.48 -8.31 -19.86
C GLU A 149 14.83 -8.31 -18.48
N ALA A 150 15.31 -7.45 -17.58
CA ALA A 150 14.76 -7.28 -16.24
C ALA A 150 13.32 -6.76 -16.28
N HIS A 151 13.06 -5.77 -17.13
CA HIS A 151 11.72 -5.22 -17.32
C HIS A 151 10.74 -6.30 -17.78
N LYS A 152 11.09 -7.11 -18.78
CA LYS A 152 10.22 -8.21 -19.26
C LYS A 152 10.02 -9.28 -18.20
N ALA A 153 11.07 -9.62 -17.44
CA ALA A 153 11.03 -10.66 -16.42
C ALA A 153 10.15 -10.28 -15.22
N TRP A 154 10.28 -9.05 -14.72
CA TRP A 154 9.61 -8.62 -13.49
C TRP A 154 8.35 -7.77 -13.75
N ASN A 155 8.22 -7.20 -14.95
CA ASN A 155 7.02 -6.51 -15.42
C ASN A 155 6.47 -5.52 -14.37
N TRP A 156 5.20 -5.65 -13.99
CA TRP A 156 4.53 -4.71 -13.08
C TRP A 156 5.21 -4.58 -11.71
N VAL A 157 5.88 -5.63 -11.24
CA VAL A 157 6.51 -5.68 -9.92
C VAL A 157 8.01 -5.35 -9.94
N LEU A 158 8.54 -4.84 -11.07
CA LEU A 158 9.97 -4.50 -11.19
C LEU A 158 10.45 -3.49 -10.15
N GLU A 159 9.60 -2.56 -9.73
CA GLU A 159 9.92 -1.58 -8.69
C GLU A 159 10.09 -2.28 -7.32
N MET A 160 9.24 -3.27 -7.01
CA MET A 160 9.36 -4.05 -5.78
C MET A 160 10.66 -4.87 -5.77
N TYR A 161 11.08 -5.43 -6.92
CA TYR A 161 12.41 -6.02 -7.08
C TYR A 161 13.51 -4.98 -6.84
N ALA A 162 13.36 -3.76 -7.36
CA ALA A 162 14.31 -2.68 -7.14
C ALA A 162 14.47 -2.33 -5.66
N TYR A 163 13.37 -2.27 -4.89
CA TYR A 163 13.42 -2.08 -3.44
C TYR A 163 14.23 -3.20 -2.77
N THR A 164 13.89 -4.44 -3.09
CA THR A 164 14.56 -5.63 -2.58
C THR A 164 16.06 -5.62 -2.87
N LEU A 165 16.48 -5.32 -4.09
CA LEU A 165 17.89 -5.21 -4.46
C LEU A 165 18.57 -4.00 -3.80
N ALA A 166 17.86 -2.89 -3.59
CA ALA A 166 18.40 -1.73 -2.88
C ALA A 166 18.70 -2.04 -1.40
N THR A 167 17.88 -2.85 -0.73
CA THR A 167 18.17 -3.32 0.64
C THR A 167 19.41 -4.21 0.67
N TYR A 168 19.67 -4.96 -0.40
CA TYR A 168 20.91 -5.70 -0.57
C TYR A 168 22.11 -4.75 -0.76
N ARG A 169 22.04 -3.83 -1.73
CA ARG A 169 23.09 -2.85 -2.08
C ARG A 169 23.50 -1.96 -0.91
N THR A 170 22.55 -1.63 -0.03
CA THR A 170 22.80 -0.81 1.18
C THR A 170 23.21 -1.64 2.40
N GLY A 171 23.19 -2.97 2.32
CA GLY A 171 23.48 -3.87 3.45
C GLY A 171 22.35 -3.99 4.47
N GLN A 172 21.22 -3.31 4.29
CA GLN A 172 20.08 -3.33 5.21
C GLN A 172 19.38 -4.70 5.28
N HIS A 173 19.54 -5.55 4.26
CA HIS A 173 19.05 -6.93 4.26
C HIS A 173 19.59 -7.82 5.40
N LYS A 174 20.74 -7.48 6.01
CA LYS A 174 21.42 -8.36 6.97
C LYS A 174 20.70 -8.51 8.30
N ASN A 175 20.05 -7.45 8.77
CA ASN A 175 19.42 -7.40 10.09
C ASN A 175 17.89 -7.23 10.02
N MET A 176 17.34 -7.08 8.82
CA MET A 176 15.89 -7.00 8.64
C MET A 176 15.22 -8.33 8.97
N VAL A 177 13.92 -8.25 9.26
CA VAL A 177 13.08 -9.42 9.51
C VAL A 177 11.98 -9.46 8.47
N VAL A 178 11.87 -10.60 7.78
CA VAL A 178 10.71 -10.91 6.94
C VAL A 178 9.61 -11.47 7.84
N VAL A 179 8.40 -10.90 7.76
CA VAL A 179 7.26 -11.20 8.63
C VAL A 179 6.14 -11.82 7.79
N PRO A 180 6.04 -13.16 7.71
CA PRO A 180 5.09 -13.82 6.82
C PRO A 180 3.63 -13.56 7.17
N ASN A 181 3.33 -13.35 8.45
CA ASN A 181 1.97 -13.09 8.92
C ASN A 181 1.62 -11.59 8.98
N MET A 182 2.40 -10.71 8.32
CA MET A 182 2.09 -9.29 8.27
C MET A 182 0.94 -8.98 7.31
N LEU A 183 0.90 -9.64 6.15
CA LEU A 183 -0.03 -9.36 5.05
C LEU A 183 -0.71 -10.65 4.56
N ALA A 184 -2.04 -10.62 4.50
CA ALA A 184 -2.86 -11.65 3.89
C ALA A 184 -3.16 -11.30 2.43
N HIS A 185 -3.27 -12.32 1.58
CA HIS A 185 -3.55 -12.23 0.15
C HIS A 185 -4.87 -12.93 -0.21
N PRO A 186 -6.04 -12.38 0.20
CA PRO A 186 -7.31 -12.89 -0.29
C PRO A 186 -7.40 -12.69 -1.82
N PRO A 187 -8.05 -13.62 -2.55
CA PRO A 187 -8.88 -14.72 -2.05
C PRO A 187 -8.12 -16.02 -1.68
N PHE A 188 -6.78 -16.04 -1.78
CA PHE A 188 -5.97 -17.24 -1.48
C PHE A 188 -5.93 -17.54 0.01
N ASP A 189 -5.66 -16.52 0.82
CA ASP A 189 -5.87 -16.60 2.27
C ASP A 189 -7.37 -16.51 2.57
N LYS A 190 -7.85 -17.45 3.40
CA LYS A 190 -9.27 -17.60 3.72
C LYS A 190 -9.63 -17.22 5.14
N GLU A 191 -8.65 -17.27 6.03
CA GLU A 191 -8.81 -17.09 7.47
C GLU A 191 -7.92 -15.94 7.98
N GLU A 192 -8.28 -15.41 9.14
CA GLU A 192 -7.57 -14.31 9.82
C GLU A 192 -6.23 -14.69 10.49
N VAL A 193 -5.79 -15.92 10.25
CA VAL A 193 -4.54 -16.51 10.71
C VAL A 193 -3.81 -17.17 9.55
N ASP A 194 -2.48 -17.20 9.62
CA ASP A 194 -1.66 -17.94 8.66
C ASP A 194 -1.69 -19.46 8.91
N TYR A 195 -0.93 -20.20 8.09
CA TYR A 195 -0.82 -21.67 8.20
C TYR A 195 -0.24 -22.18 9.52
N GLN A 196 0.38 -21.32 10.33
CA GLN A 196 0.92 -21.63 11.66
C GLN A 196 -0.03 -21.19 12.79
N GLY A 197 -1.21 -20.66 12.46
CA GLY A 197 -2.17 -20.12 13.42
C GLY A 197 -1.77 -18.75 13.98
N ARG A 198 -0.80 -18.06 13.36
CA ARG A 198 -0.40 -16.71 13.78
C ARG A 198 -1.39 -15.68 13.22
N PRO A 199 -1.74 -14.64 13.98
CA PRO A 199 -2.63 -13.58 13.51
C PRO A 199 -2.05 -12.84 12.31
N LEU A 200 -2.87 -12.63 11.27
CA LEU A 200 -2.61 -11.71 10.15
C LEU A 200 -2.95 -10.26 10.52
N TYR A 201 -2.29 -9.25 9.95
CA TYR A 201 -2.50 -7.84 10.37
C TYR A 201 -3.08 -6.94 9.28
N LEU A 202 -2.74 -7.20 8.03
CA LEU A 202 -3.23 -6.48 6.86
C LEU A 202 -3.91 -7.43 5.88
N LEU A 203 -4.88 -6.91 5.12
CA LEU A 203 -5.40 -7.53 3.90
C LEU A 203 -4.89 -6.78 2.68
N HIS A 204 -4.38 -7.50 1.68
CA HIS A 204 -4.03 -6.94 0.38
C HIS A 204 -5.17 -7.07 -0.62
N LEU A 205 -5.81 -5.96 -0.99
CA LEU A 205 -6.88 -5.94 -1.99
C LEU A 205 -6.33 -5.97 -3.43
N THR A 206 -5.43 -6.88 -3.77
CA THR A 206 -4.80 -6.89 -5.11
C THR A 206 -5.53 -7.78 -6.12
N TYR A 207 -5.98 -8.95 -5.68
CA TYR A 207 -6.55 -9.97 -6.56
C TYR A 207 -8.08 -9.85 -6.65
N PRO A 208 -8.68 -10.03 -7.85
CA PRO A 208 -10.11 -10.22 -7.97
C PRO A 208 -10.58 -11.42 -7.15
N CYS A 209 -11.65 -11.24 -6.38
CA CYS A 209 -12.29 -12.30 -5.60
C CYS A 209 -13.47 -12.84 -6.41
N ARG A 210 -13.23 -13.86 -7.23
CA ARG A 210 -14.22 -14.45 -8.16
C ARG A 210 -14.60 -15.85 -7.74
N TYR A 211 -15.91 -16.12 -7.67
CA TYR A 211 -16.44 -17.41 -7.26
C TYR A 211 -17.49 -17.94 -8.23
N ASP A 212 -17.45 -19.25 -8.48
CA ASP A 212 -18.44 -19.97 -9.26
C ASP A 212 -19.68 -20.37 -8.45
N LYS A 213 -20.66 -20.96 -9.13
CA LYS A 213 -21.92 -21.43 -8.51
C LYS A 213 -21.74 -22.46 -7.39
N ASP A 214 -20.59 -23.13 -7.36
CA ASP A 214 -20.25 -24.18 -6.40
C ASP A 214 -19.37 -23.61 -5.25
N GLY A 215 -19.11 -22.30 -5.26
CA GLY A 215 -18.33 -21.59 -4.24
C GLY A 215 -16.81 -21.71 -4.40
N ASN A 216 -16.32 -22.22 -5.53
CA ASN A 216 -14.90 -22.33 -5.81
C ASN A 216 -14.37 -21.06 -6.46
N MET A 217 -13.09 -20.76 -6.23
CA MET A 217 -12.42 -19.69 -6.98
C MET A 217 -12.34 -20.05 -8.46
N THR A 218 -12.61 -19.09 -9.33
CA THR A 218 -12.52 -19.29 -10.78
C THR A 218 -11.97 -18.06 -11.49
N GLU A 219 -11.13 -18.29 -12.50
CA GLU A 219 -10.67 -17.25 -13.44
C GLU A 219 -11.54 -17.20 -14.70
N LYS A 220 -12.48 -18.14 -14.86
CA LYS A 220 -13.35 -18.23 -16.04
C LYS A 220 -14.54 -17.29 -15.87
N GLU A 221 -14.52 -16.17 -16.58
CA GLU A 221 -15.52 -15.11 -16.48
C GLU A 221 -16.97 -15.60 -16.69
N ASP A 222 -17.18 -16.56 -17.58
CA ASP A 222 -18.49 -17.19 -17.86
C ASP A 222 -19.04 -18.04 -16.71
N GLN A 223 -18.21 -18.38 -15.72
CA GLN A 223 -18.59 -19.19 -14.56
C GLN A 223 -18.80 -18.37 -13.29
N VAL A 224 -18.43 -17.08 -13.30
CA VAL A 224 -18.49 -16.20 -12.13
C VAL A 224 -19.94 -15.90 -11.77
N VAL A 225 -20.35 -16.28 -10.55
CA VAL A 225 -21.69 -15.93 -10.01
C VAL A 225 -21.63 -14.84 -8.95
N TRP A 226 -20.47 -14.65 -8.33
CA TRP A 226 -20.21 -13.54 -7.42
C TRP A 226 -18.77 -13.07 -7.58
N GLU A 227 -18.59 -11.75 -7.55
CA GLU A 227 -17.28 -11.13 -7.70
C GLU A 227 -17.15 -9.88 -6.85
N PHE A 228 -15.98 -9.71 -6.24
CA PHE A 228 -15.47 -8.42 -5.82
C PHE A 228 -14.13 -8.16 -6.51
N ASP A 229 -14.05 -7.10 -7.31
CA ASP A 229 -12.78 -6.61 -7.89
C ASP A 229 -12.71 -5.10 -7.69
N LYS A 230 -11.70 -4.64 -6.94
CA LYS A 230 -11.50 -3.20 -6.67
C LYS A 230 -11.36 -2.37 -7.96
N ARG A 231 -10.91 -2.98 -9.06
CA ARG A 231 -10.68 -2.28 -10.33
C ARG A 231 -11.98 -1.75 -10.93
N LYS A 232 -13.13 -2.36 -10.58
CA LYS A 232 -14.47 -1.86 -10.93
C LYS A 232 -14.80 -0.52 -10.26
N TYR A 233 -14.03 -0.12 -9.24
CA TYR A 233 -14.19 1.13 -8.49
C TYR A 233 -13.02 2.10 -8.68
N SER A 234 -12.26 1.96 -9.78
CA SER A 234 -11.10 2.81 -10.06
C SER A 234 -11.45 4.26 -10.40
N GLN A 235 -12.65 4.50 -10.94
CA GLN A 235 -13.12 5.83 -11.33
C GLN A 235 -14.13 6.43 -10.34
N LYS A 236 -14.82 5.56 -9.59
CA LYS A 236 -15.84 5.95 -8.61
C LYS A 236 -15.75 5.02 -7.41
N PRO A 237 -15.91 5.53 -6.18
CA PRO A 237 -15.88 4.70 -5.00
C PRO A 237 -17.05 3.70 -4.99
N PRO A 238 -16.99 2.61 -4.22
CA PRO A 238 -18.07 1.63 -4.15
C PRO A 238 -19.36 2.24 -3.58
N PRO A 239 -20.56 1.83 -4.04
CA PRO A 239 -21.81 2.20 -3.40
C PRO A 239 -21.94 1.55 -2.01
N ARG A 240 -22.90 2.02 -1.21
CA ARG A 240 -23.34 1.32 0.00
C ARG A 240 -23.92 -0.05 -0.35
N ASN A 241 -23.96 -0.93 0.64
CA ASN A 241 -24.65 -2.22 0.59
C ASN A 241 -24.16 -3.15 -0.53
N LEU A 242 -22.84 -3.28 -0.68
CA LEU A 242 -22.24 -4.29 -1.54
C LEU A 242 -22.76 -5.69 -1.17
N PRO A 243 -23.09 -6.53 -2.17
CA PRO A 243 -23.66 -7.85 -1.91
C PRO A 243 -22.61 -8.76 -1.24
N MET A 244 -22.98 -9.33 -0.09
CA MET A 244 -22.15 -10.33 0.57
C MET A 244 -21.95 -11.57 -0.31
N PRO A 245 -20.79 -12.26 -0.22
CA PRO A 245 -20.60 -13.54 -0.88
C PRO A 245 -21.72 -14.53 -0.50
N PRO A 246 -22.30 -15.29 -1.46
CA PRO A 246 -23.33 -16.29 -1.16
C PRO A 246 -22.84 -17.30 -0.12
N PRO A 247 -23.70 -17.92 0.71
CA PRO A 247 -23.28 -18.83 1.79
C PRO A 247 -22.38 -20.00 1.37
N ILE A 248 -22.42 -20.39 0.08
CA ILE A 248 -21.56 -21.43 -0.49
C ILE A 248 -20.09 -21.01 -0.57
N VAL A 249 -19.80 -19.71 -0.68
CA VAL A 249 -18.44 -19.16 -0.66
C VAL A 249 -17.88 -19.24 0.76
N LYS A 250 -16.94 -20.17 0.99
CA LYS A 250 -16.25 -20.39 2.27
C LYS A 250 -14.89 -19.67 2.30
N ASN A 251 -14.94 -18.34 2.26
CA ASN A 251 -13.77 -17.48 2.47
C ASN A 251 -14.15 -16.37 3.46
N ASN A 252 -13.62 -16.43 4.68
CA ASN A 252 -13.94 -15.49 5.75
C ASN A 252 -13.30 -14.13 5.51
N LEU A 253 -12.08 -14.08 4.97
CA LEU A 253 -11.42 -12.81 4.63
C LEU A 253 -12.16 -12.03 3.53
N VAL A 254 -12.66 -12.71 2.49
CA VAL A 254 -13.44 -12.04 1.43
C VAL A 254 -14.76 -11.50 1.97
N ARG A 255 -15.43 -12.24 2.86
CA ARG A 255 -16.61 -11.74 3.58
C ARG A 255 -16.25 -10.52 4.41
N LEU A 256 -15.13 -10.57 5.14
CA LEU A 256 -14.66 -9.47 5.97
C LEU A 256 -14.37 -8.22 5.15
N ILE A 257 -13.72 -8.33 3.98
CA ILE A 257 -13.50 -7.20 3.06
C ILE A 257 -14.81 -6.50 2.73
N VAL A 258 -15.82 -7.27 2.30
CA VAL A 258 -17.12 -6.71 1.91
C VAL A 258 -17.81 -6.08 3.13
N SER A 259 -17.73 -6.72 4.30
CA SER A 259 -18.24 -6.15 5.56
C SER A 259 -17.56 -4.84 5.93
N MET A 260 -16.23 -4.75 5.84
CA MET A 260 -15.47 -3.54 6.16
C MET A 260 -15.84 -2.38 5.22
N ILE A 261 -16.01 -2.66 3.92
CA ILE A 261 -16.45 -1.64 2.95
C ILE A 261 -17.89 -1.22 3.27
N ASN A 262 -18.80 -2.16 3.53
CA ASN A 262 -20.17 -1.83 3.90
C ASN A 262 -20.25 -1.02 5.19
N GLU A 263 -19.48 -1.37 6.21
CA GLU A 263 -19.38 -0.62 7.46
C GLU A 263 -18.85 0.80 7.20
N ALA A 264 -17.74 0.94 6.47
CA ALA A 264 -17.15 2.25 6.18
C ALA A 264 -18.10 3.13 5.38
N THR A 265 -18.65 2.60 4.27
CA THR A 265 -19.60 3.34 3.44
C THR A 265 -20.87 3.67 4.20
N GLU A 266 -21.29 2.85 5.16
CA GLU A 266 -22.46 3.14 5.99
C GLU A 266 -22.23 4.33 6.92
N ASN A 267 -21.03 4.44 7.48
CA ASN A 267 -20.71 5.43 8.51
C ASN A 267 -20.17 6.77 7.97
N ILE A 268 -19.67 6.82 6.73
CA ILE A 268 -19.19 8.08 6.14
C ILE A 268 -20.41 8.94 5.72
N PRO A 269 -20.60 10.14 6.27
CA PRO A 269 -21.71 11.00 5.90
C PRO A 269 -21.69 11.34 4.40
N CYS A 270 -22.88 11.45 3.80
CA CYS A 270 -23.03 11.94 2.43
C CYS A 270 -22.30 11.10 1.36
N TRP A 271 -21.97 9.86 1.70
CA TRP A 271 -21.31 8.91 0.80
C TRP A 271 -22.06 8.70 -0.51
N ASP A 272 -23.40 8.73 -0.51
CA ASP A 272 -24.18 8.54 -1.73
C ASP A 272 -24.00 9.70 -2.72
N ASP A 273 -23.87 10.94 -2.22
CA ASP A 273 -23.59 12.11 -3.04
C ASP A 273 -22.14 12.06 -3.58
N TYR A 274 -21.19 11.66 -2.72
CA TYR A 274 -19.80 11.46 -3.11
C TYR A 274 -19.65 10.32 -4.13
N HIS A 275 -20.34 9.20 -3.96
CA HIS A 275 -20.37 8.10 -4.92
C HIS A 275 -20.94 8.54 -6.28
N ALA A 276 -22.01 9.33 -6.27
CA ALA A 276 -22.65 9.81 -7.49
C ALA A 276 -21.77 10.83 -8.25
N THR A 277 -21.15 11.77 -7.51
CA THR A 277 -20.58 12.99 -8.08
C THR A 277 -19.06 13.16 -7.91
N SER A 278 -18.43 12.31 -7.11
CA SER A 278 -17.04 12.45 -6.64
C SER A 278 -16.78 13.79 -5.95
N LYS A 279 -17.83 14.37 -5.34
CA LYS A 279 -17.80 15.60 -4.55
C LYS A 279 -18.88 15.53 -3.49
N VAL A 280 -18.73 16.31 -2.43
CA VAL A 280 -19.76 16.46 -1.40
C VAL A 280 -20.44 17.81 -1.62
N THR A 281 -21.62 17.81 -2.25
CA THR A 281 -22.35 19.01 -2.66
C THR A 281 -23.69 19.19 -1.96
N LYS A 282 -24.29 18.11 -1.45
CA LYS A 282 -25.64 18.08 -0.86
C LYS A 282 -25.63 17.73 0.63
N CYS A 283 -24.50 17.87 1.29
CA CYS A 283 -24.31 17.38 2.64
C CYS A 283 -24.64 18.43 3.71
N ASN A 284 -25.73 18.20 4.45
CA ASN A 284 -26.11 19.06 5.58
C ASN A 284 -25.28 18.78 6.86
N ALA A 285 -24.49 17.71 6.89
CA ALA A 285 -23.75 17.28 8.09
C ALA A 285 -22.63 18.22 8.55
N HIS A 286 -22.16 19.13 7.68
CA HIS A 286 -21.15 20.14 8.03
C HIS A 286 -21.70 21.45 8.62
N SER A 287 -23.03 21.62 8.70
CA SER A 287 -23.63 22.89 9.16
C SER A 287 -23.52 23.13 10.67
N ASP A 288 -23.26 22.11 11.49
CA ASP A 288 -23.25 22.24 12.95
C ASP A 288 -21.83 22.35 13.59
N GLY A 289 -20.76 22.16 12.81
CA GLY A 289 -19.38 22.13 13.33
C GLY A 289 -18.63 23.47 13.33
N LEU A 290 -19.02 24.44 12.49
CA LEU A 290 -18.33 25.74 12.41
C LEU A 290 -18.92 26.81 13.36
N ALA A 291 -20.15 26.64 13.84
CA ALA A 291 -20.81 27.63 14.70
C ALA A 291 -20.32 27.61 16.15
N THR A 292 -19.73 26.51 16.62
CA THR A 292 -19.28 26.34 18.01
C THR A 292 -17.81 26.72 18.23
N ALA A 293 -16.98 26.74 17.17
CA ALA A 293 -15.56 27.12 17.28
C ALA A 293 -15.34 28.65 17.32
N THR A 294 -16.27 29.46 16.82
CA THR A 294 -16.15 30.93 16.77
C THR A 294 -16.73 31.65 17.99
N ALA A 295 -17.51 30.96 18.84
CA ALA A 295 -18.10 31.56 20.05
C ALA A 295 -17.23 31.39 21.31
N GLY A 296 -16.23 30.50 21.31
CA GLY A 296 -15.39 30.20 22.48
C GLY A 296 -14.13 31.08 22.66
N ALA A 297 -13.78 31.90 21.67
CA ALA A 297 -12.51 32.66 21.67
C ALA A 297 -12.63 34.14 22.08
N ALA A 298 -13.82 34.64 22.43
CA ALA A 298 -14.07 36.08 22.61
C ALA A 298 -14.32 36.56 24.05
N THR A 299 -14.26 35.71 25.08
CA THR A 299 -14.45 36.16 26.48
C THR A 299 -13.44 35.53 27.42
N GLY A 300 -12.27 36.16 27.55
CA GLY A 300 -11.24 35.69 28.47
C GLY A 300 -10.04 36.62 28.64
N ALA A 301 -10.23 37.93 28.59
CA ALA A 301 -9.19 38.89 29.00
C ALA A 301 -9.82 40.19 29.52
N LYS A 302 -10.08 40.24 30.83
CA LYS A 302 -10.17 41.48 31.62
C LYS A 302 -9.97 41.17 33.11
N ALA A 303 -8.90 41.74 33.67
CA ALA A 303 -8.63 42.12 35.08
C ALA A 303 -9.09 41.16 36.20
N THR A 304 -8.22 40.67 37.08
CA THR A 304 -7.29 41.41 37.97
C THR A 304 -6.09 40.57 38.35
#